data_AF-A0AAV4GLQ2-F1
#
_entry.id   AF-A0AAV4GLQ2-F1
#
_cell.length_a   1.000
_cell.length_b   1.000
_cell.length_c   1.000
_cell.angle_alpha   90.00
_cell.angle_beta   90.00
_cell.angle_gamma   90.00
#
_symmetry.space_group_name_H-M   'P 1'
#
loop_
_entity.id
_entity.type
_entity.pdbx_description
1 polymer ?
#
loop_
_entity_poly.entity_id
_entity_poly.type
_entity_poly.pdbx_seq_one_letter_code
_entity_poly.pdbx_strand_id
1 'polypeptide(L)'
;METISVIIRKRRWKYIGHILRKEADSDCITALTWAPEGNRRQGRPKTTWRRMVEKERMTTGWRSWQHARTIALNRDEWRMIKVIVVVVVVVVVVVDVIIVEVVVVVVVVVVVVETVVVVVVDVIIIVVVVVVVVVVVVVVVVVVVAVGVGGLVVIVVAAVVVVVVVVVVVVVVVVVVVVVVIVAAAVVELVVVVIIVAAVAIGVVMVARVEGGIVVVVVVVVFVSSMMVKVVVVLVVVVVVVVVVVVVVVVVIVDVIVVAVAVPLVVLLVLAAVVVVVLVVV
;
A
#
# COMPACT_ATOMS: atom_id res chain seq x y z
N MET A 1 20.82 -9.76 -18.77
CA MET A 1 21.85 -10.57 -19.45
C MET A 1 22.71 -9.66 -20.33
N GLU A 2 24.04 -9.69 -20.21
CA GLU A 2 24.91 -8.95 -21.14
C GLU A 2 24.77 -9.53 -22.55
N THR A 3 24.59 -8.67 -23.57
CA THR A 3 24.49 -9.16 -24.95
C THR A 3 25.86 -9.65 -25.45
N ILE A 4 25.86 -10.65 -26.34
CA ILE A 4 27.09 -11.23 -26.94
C ILE A 4 27.98 -10.13 -27.56
N SER A 5 27.37 -9.10 -28.15
CA SER A 5 28.06 -7.96 -28.73
C SER A 5 28.93 -7.17 -27.73
N VAL A 6 28.45 -7.01 -26.49
CA VAL A 6 29.13 -6.29 -25.41
C VAL A 6 30.34 -7.10 -24.92
N ILE A 7 30.18 -8.41 -24.81
CA ILE A 7 31.26 -9.32 -24.40
C ILE A 7 32.41 -9.30 -25.44
N ILE A 8 32.08 -9.38 -26.74
CA ILE A 8 33.07 -9.32 -27.82
C ILE A 8 33.81 -7.97 -27.81
N ARG A 9 33.09 -6.87 -27.64
CA ARG A 9 33.67 -5.52 -27.54
C ARG A 9 34.65 -5.42 -26.36
N LYS A 10 34.26 -5.90 -25.17
CA LYS A 10 35.08 -5.86 -23.95
C LYS A 10 36.38 -6.66 -24.11
N ARG A 11 36.32 -7.85 -24.73
CA ARG A 11 37.51 -8.67 -25.03
C ARG A 11 38.43 -7.99 -26.05
N ARG A 12 37.88 -7.42 -27.11
CA ARG A 12 38.63 -6.67 -28.13
C ARG A 12 39.39 -5.48 -27.54
N TRP A 13 38.73 -4.64 -26.74
CA TRP A 13 39.39 -3.49 -26.11
C TRP A 13 40.41 -3.88 -25.03
N LYS A 14 40.24 -5.02 -24.37
CA LYS A 14 41.27 -5.59 -23.48
C LYS A 14 42.54 -5.94 -24.26
N TYR A 15 42.40 -6.50 -25.47
CA TYR A 15 43.51 -6.82 -26.35
C TYR A 15 44.16 -5.56 -26.97
N ILE A 16 43.36 -4.61 -27.46
CA ILE A 16 43.86 -3.33 -28.00
C ILE A 16 44.61 -2.54 -26.92
N GLY A 17 44.09 -2.49 -25.68
CA GLY A 17 44.80 -1.86 -24.57
C GLY A 17 46.11 -2.56 -24.19
N HIS A 18 46.28 -3.85 -24.50
CA HIS A 18 47.57 -4.53 -24.35
C HIS A 18 48.55 -4.11 -25.46
N ILE A 19 48.10 -4.01 -26.72
CA ILE A 19 48.91 -3.55 -27.85
C ILE A 19 49.34 -2.09 -27.66
N LEU A 20 48.43 -1.19 -27.26
CA LEU A 20 48.74 0.23 -27.08
C LEU A 20 49.80 0.51 -26.00
N ARG A 21 49.99 -0.44 -25.07
CA ARG A 21 51.01 -0.36 -24.01
C ARG A 21 52.38 -0.89 -24.43
N LYS A 22 52.52 -1.47 -25.63
CA LYS A 22 53.84 -1.83 -26.18
C LYS A 22 54.58 -0.56 -26.62
N GLU A 23 55.88 -0.73 -26.86
CA GLU A 23 56.78 0.32 -27.34
C GLU A 23 56.30 0.87 -28.70
N ALA A 24 56.62 2.14 -28.97
CA ALA A 24 56.04 2.91 -30.08
C ALA A 24 56.47 2.37 -31.46
N ASP A 25 57.62 1.73 -31.50
CA ASP A 25 58.29 1.07 -32.62
C ASP A 25 57.84 -0.40 -32.81
N SER A 26 56.98 -0.92 -31.92
CA SER A 26 56.45 -2.28 -32.08
C SER A 26 55.56 -2.38 -33.32
N ASP A 27 55.85 -3.38 -34.17
CA ASP A 27 55.05 -3.73 -35.35
C ASP A 27 53.54 -3.86 -35.06
N CYS A 28 53.19 -4.24 -33.83
CA CYS A 28 51.80 -4.36 -33.38
C CYS A 28 51.05 -3.02 -33.34
N ILE A 29 51.71 -1.92 -32.99
CA ILE A 29 51.11 -0.58 -32.98
C ILE A 29 50.95 -0.06 -34.41
N THR A 30 51.97 -0.28 -35.25
CA THR A 30 51.92 0.05 -36.67
C THR A 30 50.80 -0.73 -37.37
N ALA A 31 50.67 -2.02 -37.10
CA ALA A 31 49.58 -2.86 -37.63
C ALA A 31 48.19 -2.42 -37.15
N LEU A 32 48.07 -1.89 -35.92
CA LEU A 32 46.83 -1.37 -35.36
C LEU A 32 46.34 -0.10 -36.09
N THR A 33 47.27 0.77 -36.52
CA THR A 33 46.96 2.03 -37.21
C THR A 33 46.98 1.92 -38.74
N TRP A 34 47.56 0.84 -39.29
CA TRP A 34 47.70 0.58 -40.72
C TRP A 34 46.35 0.65 -41.46
N ALA A 35 46.30 1.43 -42.54
CA ALA A 35 45.17 1.48 -43.47
C ALA A 35 45.40 0.49 -44.63
N PRO A 36 44.62 -0.59 -44.76
CA PRO A 36 44.81 -1.51 -45.88
C PRO A 36 44.40 -0.82 -47.17
N GLU A 37 45.37 -0.64 -48.07
CA GLU A 37 45.16 -0.12 -49.42
C GLU A 37 44.57 -1.20 -50.33
N GLY A 38 43.64 -0.81 -51.21
CA GLY A 38 43.07 -1.67 -52.25
C GLY A 38 41.57 -1.94 -52.15
N ASN A 39 41.02 -2.40 -53.28
CA ASN A 39 39.60 -2.76 -53.43
C ASN A 39 39.32 -4.16 -52.85
N ARG A 40 38.16 -4.29 -52.18
CA ARG A 40 37.74 -5.55 -51.54
C ARG A 40 36.98 -6.46 -52.52
N ARG A 41 37.25 -7.77 -52.45
CA ARG A 41 36.43 -8.80 -53.10
C ARG A 41 35.06 -8.95 -52.42
N GLN A 42 34.02 -9.26 -53.19
CA GLN A 42 32.67 -9.57 -52.70
C GLN A 42 32.72 -10.79 -51.74
N GLY A 43 31.96 -10.72 -50.63
CA GLY A 43 31.84 -11.80 -49.64
C GLY A 43 32.39 -11.50 -48.23
N ARG A 44 33.13 -10.40 -48.03
CA ARG A 44 33.62 -9.99 -46.69
C ARG A 44 32.55 -9.16 -45.94
N PRO A 45 32.43 -9.24 -44.60
CA PRO A 45 31.51 -8.42 -43.82
C PRO A 45 31.59 -6.92 -44.13
N LYS A 46 30.41 -6.27 -44.19
CA LYS A 46 30.19 -4.87 -44.61
C LYS A 46 31.02 -3.86 -43.83
N THR A 47 31.30 -4.15 -42.55
CA THR A 47 32.14 -3.31 -41.68
C THR A 47 33.51 -3.94 -41.51
N THR A 48 34.56 -3.15 -41.73
CA THR A 48 35.94 -3.58 -41.48
C THR A 48 36.25 -3.52 -39.99
N TRP A 49 37.23 -4.32 -39.54
CA TRP A 49 37.71 -4.25 -38.16
C TRP A 49 38.13 -2.82 -37.79
N ARG A 50 38.87 -2.12 -38.66
CA ARG A 50 39.26 -0.72 -38.46
C ARG A 50 38.05 0.21 -38.30
N ARG A 51 37.04 0.14 -39.19
CA ARG A 51 35.84 0.99 -39.07
C ARG A 51 35.05 0.71 -37.79
N MET A 52 35.01 -0.55 -37.36
CA MET A 52 34.34 -0.95 -36.12
C MET A 52 35.08 -0.41 -34.90
N VAL A 53 36.40 -0.59 -34.85
CA VAL A 53 37.25 -0.10 -33.75
C VAL A 53 37.28 1.42 -33.70
N GLU A 54 37.38 2.10 -34.85
CA GLU A 54 37.34 3.56 -34.95
C GLU A 54 36.00 4.11 -34.48
N LYS A 55 34.89 3.47 -34.87
CA LYS A 55 33.56 3.84 -34.37
C LYS A 55 33.48 3.69 -32.85
N GLU A 56 33.94 2.55 -32.30
CA GLU A 56 33.98 2.32 -30.85
C GLU A 56 34.88 3.32 -30.11
N ARG A 57 36.03 3.70 -30.69
CA ARG A 57 36.95 4.71 -30.16
C ARG A 57 36.29 6.08 -30.06
N MET A 58 35.51 6.44 -31.07
CA MET A 58 34.75 7.69 -31.09
C MET A 58 33.59 7.66 -30.08
N THR A 59 32.90 6.52 -29.93
CA THR A 59 31.82 6.39 -28.93
C THR A 59 32.32 6.51 -27.49
N THR A 60 33.56 6.12 -27.21
CA THR A 60 34.19 6.29 -25.89
C THR A 60 34.81 7.68 -25.67
N GLY A 61 34.75 8.57 -26.67
CA GLY A 61 35.24 9.95 -26.57
C GLY A 61 36.74 10.14 -26.84
N TRP A 62 37.45 9.09 -27.27
CA TRP A 62 38.88 9.19 -27.57
C TRP A 62 39.11 9.84 -28.95
N ARG A 63 39.55 11.10 -28.94
CA ARG A 63 39.73 11.95 -30.14
C ARG A 63 40.78 11.45 -31.13
N SER A 64 41.82 10.73 -30.67
CA SER A 64 42.88 10.19 -31.52
C SER A 64 43.46 8.88 -30.98
N TRP A 65 44.18 8.14 -31.83
CA TRP A 65 44.92 6.94 -31.40
C TRP A 65 46.04 7.25 -30.41
N GLN A 66 46.66 8.43 -30.50
CA GLN A 66 47.63 8.91 -29.51
C GLN A 66 46.96 9.18 -28.17
N HIS A 67 45.77 9.77 -28.16
CA HIS A 67 44.99 10.02 -26.94
C HIS A 67 44.51 8.71 -26.29
N ALA A 68 44.11 7.72 -27.09
CA ALA A 68 43.81 6.38 -26.59
C ALA A 68 45.06 5.68 -26.02
N ARG A 69 46.24 5.92 -26.61
CA ARG A 69 47.52 5.40 -26.13
C ARG A 69 47.95 6.01 -24.80
N THR A 70 47.84 7.33 -24.64
CA THR A 70 48.17 8.01 -23.37
C THR A 70 47.29 7.50 -22.24
N ILE A 71 45.99 7.33 -22.48
CA ILE A 71 45.06 6.78 -21.49
C ILE A 71 45.33 5.29 -21.22
N ALA A 72 45.74 4.51 -22.22
CA ALA A 72 46.11 3.10 -22.02
C ALA A 72 47.42 2.91 -21.25
N LEU A 73 48.40 3.81 -21.43
CA LEU A 73 49.67 3.83 -20.71
C LEU A 73 49.47 4.21 -19.24
N ASN A 74 48.57 5.17 -18.97
CA ASN A 74 48.17 5.51 -17.62
C ASN A 74 47.28 4.40 -17.04
N ARG A 75 47.87 3.52 -16.22
CA ARG A 75 47.17 2.38 -15.61
C ARG A 75 45.93 2.81 -14.82
N ASP A 76 45.99 3.97 -14.19
CA ASP A 76 44.93 4.49 -13.34
C ASP A 76 43.80 5.05 -14.18
N GLU A 77 44.07 5.83 -15.23
CA GLU A 77 43.03 6.27 -16.18
C GLU A 77 42.41 5.10 -16.96
N TRP A 78 43.20 4.09 -17.36
CA TRP A 78 42.67 2.89 -18.03
C TRP A 78 41.76 2.06 -17.11
N ARG A 79 42.05 2.05 -15.79
CA ARG A 79 41.15 1.49 -14.77
C ARG A 79 39.95 2.42 -14.55
N MET A 80 40.16 3.73 -14.53
CA MET A 80 39.15 4.75 -14.32
C MET A 80 38.10 4.74 -15.43
N ILE A 81 38.43 4.38 -16.67
CA ILE A 81 37.43 4.17 -17.73
C ILE A 81 36.51 2.99 -17.42
N LYS A 82 37.05 1.90 -16.88
CA LYS A 82 36.21 0.79 -16.42
C LYS A 82 35.35 1.23 -15.24
N VAL A 83 35.91 2.02 -14.33
CA VAL A 83 35.19 2.59 -13.19
C VAL A 83 34.09 3.54 -13.67
N ILE A 84 34.34 4.46 -14.60
CA ILE A 84 33.34 5.40 -15.15
C ILE A 84 32.22 4.63 -15.84
N VAL A 85 32.54 3.64 -16.68
CA VAL A 85 31.51 2.82 -17.33
C VAL A 85 30.70 2.04 -16.29
N VAL A 86 31.35 1.46 -15.28
CA VAL A 86 30.67 0.78 -14.17
C VAL A 86 29.83 1.75 -13.36
N VAL A 87 30.33 2.94 -13.03
CA VAL A 87 29.64 3.98 -12.28
C VAL A 87 28.44 4.48 -13.07
N VAL A 88 28.56 4.76 -14.36
CA VAL A 88 27.45 5.17 -15.22
C VAL A 88 26.39 4.07 -15.28
N VAL A 89 26.79 2.81 -15.46
CA VAL A 89 25.86 1.67 -15.45
C VAL A 89 25.18 1.51 -14.09
N VAL A 90 25.92 1.63 -12.99
CA VAL A 90 25.38 1.58 -11.63
C VAL A 90 24.41 2.72 -11.39
N VAL A 91 24.75 3.95 -11.80
CA VAL A 91 23.86 5.12 -11.68
C VAL A 91 22.58 4.92 -12.47
N VAL A 92 22.66 4.46 -13.72
CA VAL A 92 21.47 4.18 -14.54
C VAL A 92 20.60 3.11 -13.87
N VAL A 93 21.19 2.00 -13.42
CA VAL A 93 20.46 0.92 -12.73
C VAL A 93 19.83 1.42 -11.42
N VAL A 94 20.54 2.23 -10.64
CA VAL A 94 20.02 2.80 -9.39
C VAL A 94 18.86 3.75 -9.68
N VAL A 95 18.98 4.61 -10.71
CA VAL A 95 17.91 5.50 -11.13
C VAL A 95 16.69 4.71 -11.60
N ASP A 96 16.88 3.66 -12.41
CA ASP A 96 15.79 2.79 -12.88
C ASP A 96 15.09 2.10 -11.71
N VAL A 97 15.84 1.60 -10.72
CA VAL A 97 15.28 1.00 -9.49
C VAL A 97 14.46 2.00 -8.70
N ILE A 98 14.99 3.21 -8.48
CA ILE A 98 14.27 4.29 -7.77
C ILE A 98 12.98 4.66 -8.51
N ILE A 99 13.02 4.76 -9.84
CA ILE A 99 11.84 5.05 -10.64
C ILE A 99 10.78 3.97 -10.44
N VAL A 100 11.16 2.69 -10.54
CA VAL A 100 10.23 1.57 -10.34
C VAL A 100 9.62 1.61 -8.95
N GLU A 101 10.42 1.85 -7.91
CA GLU A 101 9.93 1.94 -6.54
C GLU A 101 8.94 3.09 -6.34
N VAL A 102 9.25 4.28 -6.85
CA VAL A 102 8.36 5.44 -6.80
C VAL A 102 7.04 5.11 -7.52
N VAL A 103 7.10 4.49 -8.70
CA VAL A 103 5.90 4.08 -9.45
C VAL A 103 5.06 3.09 -8.64
N VAL A 104 5.69 2.06 -8.05
CA VAL A 104 4.99 1.09 -7.21
C VAL A 104 4.30 1.79 -6.03
N VAL A 105 5.01 2.66 -5.31
CA VAL A 105 4.44 3.41 -4.18
C VAL A 105 3.26 4.25 -4.63
N VAL A 106 3.37 5.00 -5.74
CA VAL A 106 2.27 5.81 -6.26
C VAL A 106 1.06 4.96 -6.60
N VAL A 107 1.25 3.82 -7.28
CA VAL A 107 0.14 2.91 -7.63
C VAL A 107 -0.54 2.37 -6.37
N VAL A 108 0.22 1.90 -5.38
CA VAL A 108 -0.36 1.38 -4.14
C VAL A 108 -1.11 2.49 -3.38
N VAL A 109 -0.55 3.70 -3.29
CA VAL A 109 -1.23 4.86 -2.69
C VAL A 109 -2.56 5.14 -3.39
N VAL A 110 -2.58 5.21 -4.73
CA VAL A 110 -3.80 5.48 -5.50
C VAL A 110 -4.87 4.43 -5.25
N VAL A 111 -4.51 3.14 -5.31
CA VAL A 111 -5.45 2.03 -5.09
C VAL A 111 -5.99 2.06 -3.66
N VAL A 112 -5.15 2.32 -2.65
CA VAL A 112 -5.59 2.41 -1.25
C VAL A 112 -6.52 3.61 -1.06
N VAL A 113 -6.19 4.77 -1.60
CA VAL A 113 -7.06 5.95 -1.51
C VAL A 113 -8.41 5.69 -2.18
N GLU A 114 -8.42 5.10 -3.38
CA GLU A 114 -9.65 4.77 -4.09
C GLU A 114 -10.53 3.81 -3.26
N THR A 115 -9.95 2.72 -2.77
CA THR A 115 -10.68 1.75 -1.94
C THR A 115 -11.24 2.37 -0.66
N VAL A 116 -10.46 3.21 0.03
CA VAL A 116 -10.91 3.93 1.22
C VAL A 116 -12.07 4.87 0.90
N VAL A 117 -11.99 5.65 -0.18
CA VAL A 117 -13.05 6.58 -0.57
C VAL A 117 -14.34 5.81 -0.88
N VAL A 118 -14.27 4.73 -1.67
CA VAL A 118 -15.44 3.92 -2.03
C VAL A 118 -16.10 3.36 -0.77
N VAL A 119 -15.33 2.73 0.12
CA VAL A 119 -15.87 2.14 1.36
C VAL A 119 -16.54 3.20 2.25
N VAL A 120 -15.92 4.36 2.41
CA VAL A 120 -16.48 5.45 3.23
C VAL A 120 -17.79 5.97 2.63
N VAL A 121 -17.83 6.18 1.31
CA VAL A 121 -19.02 6.66 0.61
C VAL A 121 -20.16 5.65 0.73
N ASP A 122 -19.89 4.37 0.48
CA ASP A 122 -20.89 3.30 0.60
C ASP A 122 -21.48 3.22 2.02
N VAL A 123 -20.64 3.38 3.04
CA VAL A 123 -21.08 3.35 4.44
C VAL A 123 -21.93 4.56 4.78
N ILE A 124 -21.56 5.76 4.30
CA ILE A 124 -22.40 6.96 4.45
C ILE A 124 -23.76 6.73 3.79
N ILE A 125 -23.80 6.18 2.57
CA ILE A 125 -25.04 5.85 1.86
C ILE A 125 -25.89 4.88 2.68
N ILE A 126 -25.30 3.80 3.18
CA ILE A 126 -26.00 2.81 4.02
C ILE A 126 -26.59 3.48 5.26
N VAL A 127 -25.81 4.30 5.96
CA VAL A 127 -26.28 5.00 7.16
C VAL A 127 -27.45 5.93 6.84
N VAL A 128 -27.35 6.72 5.77
CA VAL A 128 -28.43 7.62 5.35
C VAL A 128 -29.71 6.84 5.03
N VAL A 129 -29.60 5.76 4.24
CA VAL A 129 -30.74 4.91 3.89
C VAL A 129 -31.39 4.31 5.13
N VAL A 130 -30.59 3.76 6.04
CA VAL A 130 -31.09 3.16 7.29
C VAL A 130 -31.82 4.21 8.14
N VAL A 131 -31.25 5.40 8.31
CA VAL A 131 -31.88 6.50 9.07
C VAL A 131 -33.20 6.91 8.44
N VAL A 132 -33.26 7.09 7.11
CA VAL A 132 -34.49 7.44 6.40
C VAL A 132 -35.56 6.37 6.59
N VAL A 133 -35.21 5.09 6.42
CA VAL A 133 -36.15 3.97 6.62
C VAL A 133 -36.68 3.96 8.04
N VAL A 134 -35.83 4.12 9.06
CA VAL A 134 -36.28 4.19 10.46
C VAL A 134 -37.23 5.36 10.68
N VAL A 135 -36.89 6.55 10.19
CA VAL A 135 -37.76 7.73 10.33
C VAL A 135 -39.12 7.48 9.69
N VAL A 136 -39.17 6.91 8.48
CA VAL A 136 -40.43 6.57 7.80
C VAL A 136 -41.23 5.57 8.63
N VAL A 137 -40.61 4.49 9.11
CA VAL A 137 -41.27 3.47 9.94
C VAL A 137 -41.81 4.10 11.23
N VAL A 138 -41.01 4.91 11.93
CA VAL A 138 -41.40 5.64 13.14
C VAL A 138 -42.64 6.50 12.87
N VAL A 139 -42.61 7.31 11.82
CA VAL A 139 -43.73 8.20 11.45
C VAL A 139 -44.99 7.39 11.16
N VAL A 140 -44.88 6.34 10.34
CA VAL A 140 -46.02 5.48 10.00
C VAL A 140 -46.62 4.84 11.26
N VAL A 141 -45.79 4.27 12.12
CA VAL A 141 -46.24 3.64 13.37
C VAL A 141 -46.93 4.64 14.29
N VAL A 142 -46.35 5.82 14.48
CA VAL A 142 -46.95 6.88 15.32
C VAL A 142 -48.30 7.34 14.76
N VAL A 143 -48.40 7.56 13.45
CA VAL A 143 -49.65 7.99 12.80
C VAL A 143 -50.73 6.92 12.94
N VAL A 144 -50.41 5.64 12.68
CA VAL A 144 -51.37 4.53 12.78
C VAL A 144 -51.91 4.39 14.21
N VAL A 145 -51.04 4.49 15.21
CA VAL A 145 -51.44 4.31 16.61
C VAL A 145 -52.23 5.51 17.14
N ALA A 146 -51.86 6.74 16.75
CA ALA A 146 -52.59 7.94 17.11
C ALA A 146 -54.03 7.97 16.55
N VAL A 147 -54.26 7.34 15.39
CA VAL A 147 -55.57 7.29 14.74
C VAL A 147 -56.43 6.11 15.24
N GLY A 148 -55.82 5.05 15.78
CA GLY A 148 -56.50 3.76 15.98
C GLY A 148 -56.86 3.35 17.42
N VAL A 149 -56.18 3.83 18.48
CA VAL A 149 -56.35 3.25 19.83
C VAL A 149 -56.06 4.25 20.96
N GLY A 150 -56.71 4.08 22.12
CA GLY A 150 -56.59 4.96 23.29
C GLY A 150 -55.18 5.11 23.89
N GLY A 151 -54.98 6.14 24.72
CA GLY A 151 -53.67 6.68 25.11
C GLY A 151 -52.63 5.70 25.68
N LEU A 152 -53.05 4.59 26.31
CA LEU A 152 -52.12 3.60 26.86
C LEU A 152 -51.38 2.82 25.77
N VAL A 153 -52.01 2.57 24.61
CA VAL A 153 -51.37 1.91 23.45
C VAL A 153 -50.37 2.85 22.78
N VAL A 154 -50.68 4.15 22.74
CA VAL A 154 -49.78 5.19 22.22
C VAL A 154 -48.45 5.22 23.00
N ILE A 155 -48.52 5.12 24.33
CA ILE A 155 -47.33 5.13 25.21
C ILE A 155 -46.47 3.89 24.98
N VAL A 156 -47.08 2.70 24.95
CA VAL A 156 -46.35 1.44 24.73
C VAL A 156 -45.68 1.42 23.36
N VAL A 157 -46.36 1.87 22.31
CA VAL A 157 -45.78 1.91 20.96
C VAL A 157 -44.70 2.97 20.84
N ALA A 158 -44.88 4.15 21.45
CA ALA A 158 -43.83 5.16 21.50
C ALA A 158 -42.57 4.63 22.19
N ALA A 159 -42.72 3.87 23.29
CA ALA A 159 -41.60 3.22 23.95
C ALA A 159 -40.88 2.23 23.01
N VAL A 160 -41.61 1.32 22.34
CA VAL A 160 -41.05 0.36 21.36
C VAL A 160 -40.33 1.06 20.22
N VAL A 161 -40.89 2.15 19.69
CA VAL A 161 -40.27 2.96 18.63
C VAL A 161 -38.94 3.55 19.10
N VAL A 162 -38.87 4.06 20.33
CA VAL A 162 -37.61 4.55 20.92
C VAL A 162 -36.58 3.42 21.00
N VAL A 163 -36.97 2.21 21.41
CA VAL A 163 -36.07 1.04 21.42
C VAL A 163 -35.49 0.77 20.03
N VAL A 164 -36.35 0.71 19.02
CA VAL A 164 -35.96 0.42 17.64
C VAL A 164 -34.99 1.49 17.12
N VAL A 165 -35.29 2.77 17.37
CA VAL A 165 -34.41 3.88 16.98
C VAL A 165 -33.05 3.76 17.66
N VAL A 166 -33.00 3.49 18.97
CA VAL A 166 -31.73 3.35 19.69
C VAL A 166 -30.93 2.15 19.17
N VAL A 167 -31.56 0.99 18.96
CA VAL A 167 -30.89 -0.19 18.39
C VAL A 167 -30.31 0.12 17.02
N VAL A 168 -31.05 0.81 16.15
CA VAL A 168 -30.56 1.17 14.81
C VAL A 168 -29.41 2.17 14.88
N VAL A 169 -29.49 3.17 15.76
CA VAL A 169 -28.38 4.12 15.99
C VAL A 169 -27.13 3.37 16.45
N VAL A 170 -27.27 2.41 17.37
CA VAL A 170 -26.14 1.58 17.80
C VAL A 170 -25.57 0.79 16.63
N VAL A 171 -26.39 0.09 15.85
CA VAL A 171 -25.93 -0.67 14.66
C VAL A 171 -25.20 0.23 13.67
N VAL A 172 -25.72 1.42 13.40
CA VAL A 172 -25.07 2.43 12.54
C VAL A 172 -23.68 2.82 13.09
N VAL A 173 -23.58 3.14 14.38
CA VAL A 173 -22.30 3.49 15.02
C VAL A 173 -21.31 2.34 14.91
N VAL A 174 -21.76 1.09 15.09
CA VAL A 174 -20.93 -0.11 14.97
C VAL A 174 -20.35 -0.24 13.57
N VAL A 175 -21.22 -0.14 12.56
CA VAL A 175 -20.80 -0.26 11.15
C VAL A 175 -19.77 0.82 10.83
N VAL A 176 -20.02 2.06 11.26
CA VAL A 176 -19.07 3.17 11.06
C VAL A 176 -17.73 2.89 11.75
N VAL A 177 -17.73 2.45 13.01
CA VAL A 177 -16.48 2.15 13.74
C VAL A 177 -15.71 1.00 13.08
N VAL A 178 -16.39 -0.08 12.71
CA VAL A 178 -15.77 -1.22 12.01
C VAL A 178 -15.12 -0.77 10.71
N VAL A 179 -15.81 0.06 9.94
CA VAL A 179 -15.30 0.63 8.69
C VAL A 179 -14.06 1.50 8.92
N VAL A 180 -14.10 2.39 9.92
CA VAL A 180 -12.96 3.23 10.28
C VAL A 180 -11.74 2.37 10.66
N VAL A 181 -11.95 1.27 11.38
CA VAL A 181 -10.88 0.32 11.74
C VAL A 181 -10.31 -0.38 10.50
N ILE A 182 -11.16 -0.82 9.57
CA ILE A 182 -10.72 -1.46 8.31
C ILE A 182 -9.91 -0.47 7.46
N VAL A 183 -10.41 0.75 7.30
CA VAL A 183 -9.73 1.83 6.58
C VAL A 183 -8.39 2.15 7.23
N ALA A 184 -8.34 2.27 8.56
CA ALA A 184 -7.11 2.49 9.28
C ALA A 184 -6.11 1.34 9.06
N ALA A 185 -6.55 0.09 9.10
CA ALA A 185 -5.70 -1.07 8.83
C ALA A 185 -5.09 -1.02 7.43
N ALA A 186 -5.88 -0.73 6.39
CA ALA A 186 -5.40 -0.60 5.02
C ALA A 186 -4.36 0.53 4.86
N VAL A 187 -4.55 1.66 5.55
CA VAL A 187 -3.59 2.77 5.57
C VAL A 187 -2.28 2.37 6.26
N VAL A 188 -2.33 1.60 7.34
CA VAL A 188 -1.10 1.16 8.00
C VAL A 188 -0.35 0.12 7.14
N GLU A 189 -1.05 -0.80 6.47
CA GLU A 189 -0.42 -1.71 5.50
C GLU A 189 0.31 -0.95 4.38
N LEU A 190 -0.31 0.11 3.84
CA LEU A 190 0.32 1.00 2.87
C LEU A 190 1.62 1.62 3.42
N VAL A 191 1.58 2.18 4.64
CA VAL A 191 2.76 2.79 5.27
C VAL A 191 3.88 1.77 5.44
N VAL A 192 3.55 0.54 5.85
CA VAL A 192 4.52 -0.56 5.97
C VAL A 192 5.12 -0.92 4.61
N VAL A 193 4.31 -1.04 3.56
CA VAL A 193 4.81 -1.30 2.20
C VAL A 193 5.77 -0.19 1.74
N VAL A 194 5.42 1.08 1.97
CA VAL A 194 6.29 2.22 1.64
C VAL A 194 7.63 2.16 2.39
N ILE A 195 7.60 1.84 3.69
CA ILE A 195 8.82 1.70 4.50
C ILE A 195 9.68 0.53 4.02
N ILE A 196 9.07 -0.61 3.69
CA ILE A 196 9.79 -1.80 3.18
C ILE A 196 10.43 -1.49 1.84
N VAL A 197 9.69 -0.88 0.92
CA VAL A 197 10.20 -0.48 -0.40
C VAL A 197 11.37 0.49 -0.24
N ALA A 198 11.23 1.53 0.59
CA ALA A 198 12.32 2.46 0.88
C ALA A 198 13.55 1.78 1.53
N ALA A 199 13.32 0.80 2.41
CA ALA A 199 14.40 0.05 3.05
C ALA A 199 15.12 -0.89 2.06
N VAL A 200 14.39 -1.51 1.13
CA VAL A 200 14.97 -2.33 0.04
C VAL A 200 15.80 -1.45 -0.89
N ALA A 201 15.33 -0.25 -1.23
CA ALA A 201 16.09 0.74 -2.01
C ALA A 201 17.45 1.03 -1.38
N ILE A 202 17.44 1.42 -0.10
CA ILE A 202 18.63 1.77 0.68
C ILE A 202 19.53 0.54 0.87
N GLY A 203 18.93 -0.63 1.08
CA GLY A 203 19.61 -1.92 1.19
C GLY A 203 20.33 -2.33 -0.10
N VAL A 204 19.69 -2.17 -1.27
CA VAL A 204 20.28 -2.41 -2.59
C VAL A 204 21.44 -1.43 -2.86
N VAL A 205 21.29 -0.17 -2.45
CA VAL A 205 22.36 0.85 -2.53
C VAL A 205 23.54 0.50 -1.60
N MET A 206 23.29 -0.04 -0.40
CA MET A 206 24.34 -0.52 0.50
C MET A 206 25.02 -1.80 -0.01
N VAL A 207 24.26 -2.77 -0.52
CA VAL A 207 24.80 -4.05 -1.04
C VAL A 207 25.69 -3.82 -2.27
N ALA A 208 25.37 -2.84 -3.11
CA ALA A 208 26.26 -2.42 -4.21
C ALA A 208 27.61 -1.83 -3.73
N ARG A 209 27.75 -1.50 -2.44
CA ARG A 209 28.93 -0.86 -1.84
C ARG A 209 29.80 -1.79 -0.97
N VAL A 210 29.44 -3.08 -0.83
CA VAL A 210 30.17 -4.00 0.06
C VAL A 210 30.82 -5.13 -0.73
N GLU A 211 32.07 -4.90 -1.15
CA GLU A 211 33.00 -5.98 -1.47
C GLU A 211 33.37 -6.69 -0.16
N GLY A 212 32.71 -7.81 0.20
CA GLY A 212 33.33 -8.76 1.16
C GLY A 212 32.49 -9.51 2.21
N GLY A 213 31.15 -9.47 2.26
CA GLY A 213 30.44 -10.33 3.23
C GLY A 213 28.92 -10.19 3.22
N ILE A 214 28.22 -11.32 3.15
CA ILE A 214 26.76 -11.41 3.12
C ILE A 214 26.22 -11.25 4.56
N VAL A 215 25.47 -10.18 4.82
CA VAL A 215 24.62 -10.07 6.01
C VAL A 215 23.19 -9.81 5.54
N VAL A 216 22.36 -10.85 5.59
CA VAL A 216 20.93 -10.79 5.25
C VAL A 216 20.18 -10.24 6.46
N VAL A 217 19.56 -9.07 6.31
CA VAL A 217 18.79 -8.42 7.39
C VAL A 217 17.40 -9.06 7.49
N VAL A 218 17.28 -10.03 8.40
CA VAL A 218 16.02 -10.66 8.81
C VAL A 218 15.35 -9.78 9.87
N VAL A 219 14.73 -8.66 9.47
CA VAL A 219 14.04 -7.76 10.43
C VAL A 219 12.59 -7.48 10.04
N VAL A 220 12.22 -7.67 8.78
CA VAL A 220 10.93 -7.17 8.26
C VAL A 220 9.73 -8.09 8.56
N VAL A 221 9.93 -9.41 8.66
CA VAL A 221 8.82 -10.38 8.80
C VAL A 221 8.16 -10.35 10.19
N VAL A 222 8.90 -9.96 11.25
CA VAL A 222 8.40 -9.95 12.63
C VAL A 222 7.42 -8.78 12.88
N PHE A 223 7.54 -7.68 12.14
CA PHE A 223 6.66 -6.51 12.32
C PHE A 223 5.24 -6.75 11.77
N VAL A 224 5.12 -7.46 10.64
CA VAL A 224 3.83 -7.79 10.00
C VAL A 224 2.94 -8.63 10.93
N SER A 225 3.53 -9.56 11.68
CA SER A 225 2.80 -10.42 12.63
C SER A 225 2.24 -9.65 13.83
N SER A 226 2.96 -8.65 14.35
CA SER A 226 2.47 -7.83 15.48
C SER A 226 1.28 -6.94 15.11
N MET A 227 1.21 -6.50 13.85
CA MET A 227 0.17 -5.57 13.39
C MET A 227 -1.17 -6.26 13.12
N MET A 228 -1.16 -7.44 12.49
CA MET A 228 -2.38 -8.25 12.29
C MET A 228 -3.03 -8.60 13.63
N VAL A 229 -2.23 -8.91 14.66
CA VAL A 229 -2.71 -9.20 16.01
C VAL A 229 -3.40 -7.97 16.63
N LYS A 230 -2.85 -6.76 16.47
CA LYS A 230 -3.46 -5.53 16.99
C LYS A 230 -4.82 -5.23 16.32
N VAL A 231 -4.95 -5.47 15.02
CA VAL A 231 -6.22 -5.26 14.29
C VAL A 231 -7.29 -6.25 14.76
N VAL A 232 -6.94 -7.52 14.92
CA VAL A 232 -7.87 -8.54 15.46
C VAL A 232 -8.30 -8.19 16.88
N VAL A 233 -7.38 -7.72 17.72
CA VAL A 233 -7.70 -7.28 19.09
C VAL A 233 -8.64 -6.07 19.07
N VAL A 234 -8.40 -5.06 18.23
CA VAL A 234 -9.30 -3.90 18.11
C VAL A 234 -10.69 -4.33 17.64
N LEU A 235 -10.78 -5.22 16.64
CA LEU A 235 -12.06 -5.74 16.16
C LEU A 235 -12.83 -6.46 17.28
N VAL A 236 -12.15 -7.34 18.04
CA VAL A 236 -12.76 -8.06 19.17
C VAL A 236 -13.22 -7.09 20.25
N VAL A 237 -12.40 -6.10 20.62
CA VAL A 237 -12.76 -5.10 21.64
C VAL A 237 -13.96 -4.28 21.21
N VAL A 238 -14.00 -3.82 19.95
CA VAL A 238 -15.15 -3.07 19.41
C VAL A 238 -16.41 -3.93 19.45
N VAL A 239 -16.35 -5.18 18.97
CA VAL A 239 -17.50 -6.10 19.01
C VAL A 239 -17.99 -6.31 20.44
N VAL A 240 -17.08 -6.49 21.40
CA VAL A 240 -17.44 -6.66 22.82
C VAL A 240 -18.09 -5.40 23.39
N VAL A 241 -17.51 -4.22 23.18
CA VAL A 241 -18.08 -2.95 23.67
C VAL A 241 -19.48 -2.74 23.13
N VAL A 242 -19.68 -3.05 21.85
CA VAL A 242 -20.97 -2.93 21.17
C VAL A 242 -22.00 -3.89 21.77
N VAL A 243 -21.65 -5.17 21.93
CA VAL A 243 -22.53 -6.16 22.55
C VAL A 243 -22.91 -5.71 23.96
N VAL A 244 -21.97 -5.18 24.74
CA VAL A 244 -22.23 -4.64 26.07
C VAL A 244 -23.20 -3.46 26.03
N VAL A 245 -22.99 -2.49 25.12
CA VAL A 245 -23.89 -1.33 24.99
C VAL A 245 -25.30 -1.77 24.59
N VAL A 246 -25.43 -2.70 23.64
CA VAL A 246 -26.75 -3.25 23.25
C VAL A 246 -27.43 -3.92 24.43
N VAL A 247 -26.72 -4.76 25.18
CA VAL A 247 -27.29 -5.45 26.34
C VAL A 247 -27.74 -4.46 27.41
N VAL A 248 -26.93 -3.46 27.73
CA VAL A 248 -27.27 -2.43 28.73
C VAL A 248 -28.51 -1.65 28.31
N VAL A 249 -28.58 -1.22 27.05
CA VAL A 249 -29.73 -0.48 26.53
C VAL A 249 -31.01 -1.32 26.58
N VAL A 250 -30.93 -2.59 26.16
CA VAL A 250 -32.09 -3.51 26.20
C VAL A 250 -32.58 -3.71 27.64
N VAL A 251 -31.67 -3.87 28.60
CA VAL A 251 -32.04 -4.02 30.03
C VAL A 251 -32.75 -2.77 30.55
N VAL A 252 -32.19 -1.58 30.31
CA VAL A 252 -32.79 -0.31 30.76
C VAL A 252 -34.19 -0.12 30.18
N ILE A 253 -34.38 -0.49 28.92
CA ILE A 253 -35.66 -0.40 28.23
C ILE A 253 -36.68 -1.37 28.81
N VAL A 254 -36.28 -2.62 29.06
CA VAL A 254 -37.14 -3.63 29.69
C VAL A 254 -37.57 -3.14 31.07
N ASP A 255 -36.66 -2.57 31.87
CA ASP A 255 -36.98 -2.00 33.18
C ASP A 255 -38.00 -0.85 33.08
N VAL A 256 -37.83 0.07 32.11
CA VAL A 256 -38.77 1.17 31.88
C VAL A 256 -40.16 0.66 31.47
N ILE A 257 -40.24 -0.36 30.60
CA ILE A 257 -41.51 -0.96 30.18
C ILE A 257 -42.17 -1.68 31.35
N VAL A 258 -41.41 -2.45 32.12
CA VAL A 258 -41.92 -3.16 33.31
C VAL A 258 -42.49 -2.15 34.31
N VAL A 259 -41.79 -1.05 34.59
CA VAL A 259 -42.28 0.01 35.49
C VAL A 259 -43.53 0.69 34.92
N ALA A 260 -43.53 1.04 33.63
CA ALA A 260 -44.65 1.72 32.98
C ALA A 260 -45.94 0.87 32.92
N VAL A 261 -45.82 -0.47 32.86
CA VAL A 261 -46.96 -1.39 32.81
C VAL A 261 -47.38 -1.87 34.21
N ALA A 262 -46.43 -2.17 35.10
CA ALA A 262 -46.72 -2.71 36.42
C ALA A 262 -47.39 -1.69 37.35
N VAL A 263 -46.95 -0.43 37.34
CA VAL A 263 -47.49 0.62 38.21
C VAL A 263 -48.99 0.85 37.99
N PRO A 264 -49.50 1.09 36.76
CA PRO A 264 -50.93 1.30 36.56
C PRO A 264 -51.76 0.06 36.89
N LEU A 265 -51.24 -1.16 36.65
CA LEU A 265 -51.95 -2.41 36.94
C LEU A 265 -52.07 -2.66 38.45
N VAL A 266 -51.02 -2.37 39.22
CA VAL A 266 -51.04 -2.39 40.68
C VAL A 266 -51.98 -1.33 41.24
N VAL A 267 -51.96 -0.10 40.71
CA VAL A 267 -52.91 0.97 41.11
C VAL A 267 -54.36 0.55 40.83
N LEU A 268 -54.63 -0.08 39.69
CA LEU A 268 -55.96 -0.54 39.32
C LEU A 268 -56.44 -1.70 40.21
N LEU A 269 -55.53 -2.62 40.59
CA LEU A 269 -55.81 -3.69 41.56
C LEU A 269 -56.07 -3.15 42.97
N VAL A 270 -55.29 -2.16 43.42
CA VAL A 270 -55.50 -1.50 44.72
C VAL A 270 -56.83 -0.76 44.73
N LEU A 271 -57.15 -0.01 43.67
CA LEU A 271 -58.46 0.65 43.53
C LEU A 271 -59.61 -0.35 43.50
N ALA A 272 -59.49 -1.45 42.75
CA ALA A 272 -60.49 -2.50 42.72
C ALA A 272 -60.67 -3.15 44.11
N ALA A 273 -59.58 -3.43 44.83
CA ALA A 273 -59.63 -3.96 46.19
C ALA A 273 -60.29 -2.97 47.16
N VAL A 274 -59.98 -1.67 47.06
CA VAL A 274 -60.63 -0.62 47.86
C VAL A 274 -62.12 -0.54 47.56
N VAL A 275 -62.52 -0.58 46.28
CA VAL A 275 -63.94 -0.60 45.88
C VAL A 275 -64.66 -1.83 46.44
N VAL A 276 -64.06 -3.02 46.36
CA VAL A 276 -64.63 -4.25 46.93
C VAL A 276 -64.78 -4.14 48.45
N VAL A 277 -63.78 -3.61 49.16
CA VAL A 277 -63.87 -3.41 50.62
C VAL A 277 -64.99 -2.43 50.97
N VAL A 278 -65.11 -1.31 50.24
CA VAL A 278 -66.19 -0.33 50.45
C VAL A 278 -67.57 -0.96 50.19
N LEU A 279 -67.70 -1.78 49.14
CA LEU A 279 -68.95 -2.48 48.80
C LEU A 279 -69.36 -3.56 49.81
N VAL A 280 -68.41 -4.11 50.58
CA VAL A 280 -68.67 -5.13 51.61
C VAL A 280 -68.97 -4.49 52.97
N VAL A 281 -68.54 -3.25 53.20
CA VAL A 281 -68.69 -2.51 54.48
C VAL A 281 -69.96 -1.64 54.51
N VAL A 282 -70.54 -1.29 53.35
CA VAL A 282 -71.82 -0.58 53.18
C VAL A 282 -72.97 -1.58 53.03
#